data_AF-A0A0K0XUS0-F1
#
_entry.id   AF-A0A0K0XUS0-F1
#
_cell.length_a   1.000
_cell.length_b   1.000
_cell.length_c   1.000
_cell.angle_alpha   90.00
_cell.angle_beta   90.00
_cell.angle_gamma   90.00
#
_symmetry.space_group_name_H-M   'P 1'
#
loop_
_entity.id
_entity.type
_entity.pdbx_description
1 polymer ?
#
loop_
_entity_poly.entity_id
_entity_poly.type
_entity_poly.pdbx_seq_one_letter_code
_entity_poly.pdbx_strand_id
1 'polypeptide(L)'
;MTQLHPSLSVIEDAYANWLGEPREQAMEPESPSGSTHSAEAPSALDQAHAPPSWLADAIRRHVATRPEARTPACGDIALFNPGECASGQNDGLPLLVLLDEQRGHYWSGFLVGAHADYAGSQDLIIESSLLIEHQDPVPMAAMVQTWNRVHLPIDATVPVIHRVTPEAMAAVRALSLSGFDSENSPAPGRMQLRRIAGHTVVTGTPYGKHDPRDGYLLLSRALAQTLSEPRLERNDRELGDGEAGD
;
A
#
# COMPACT_ATOMS: atom_id res chain seq x y z
N MET A 1 -11.54 -22.92 -5.92
CA MET A 1 -10.61 -21.79 -6.11
C MET A 1 -10.88 -20.80 -5.00
N THR A 2 -9.86 -20.28 -4.32
CA THR A 2 -10.04 -19.26 -3.28
C THR A 2 -10.41 -17.93 -3.95
N GLN A 3 -11.50 -17.31 -3.52
CA GLN A 3 -11.86 -15.97 -3.95
C GLN A 3 -11.13 -14.96 -3.06
N LEU A 4 -10.36 -14.06 -3.67
CA LEU A 4 -9.63 -13.00 -2.98
C LEU A 4 -10.40 -11.69 -3.07
N HIS A 5 -10.34 -10.88 -2.01
CA HIS A 5 -11.01 -9.60 -1.95
C HIS A 5 -10.04 -8.44 -1.71
N PRO A 6 -10.23 -7.30 -2.42
CA PRO A 6 -11.13 -7.09 -3.55
C PRO A 6 -10.68 -7.87 -4.81
N SER A 7 -11.50 -7.90 -5.86
CA SER A 7 -11.09 -8.52 -7.13
C SER A 7 -9.95 -7.76 -7.77
N LEU A 8 -9.11 -8.45 -8.56
CA LEU A 8 -7.97 -7.84 -9.22
C LEU A 8 -8.36 -6.63 -10.09
N SER A 9 -9.47 -6.72 -10.83
CA SER A 9 -9.98 -5.63 -11.67
C SER A 9 -10.25 -4.34 -10.88
N VAL A 10 -10.78 -4.46 -9.66
CA VAL A 10 -11.04 -3.30 -8.78
C VAL A 10 -9.72 -2.67 -8.34
N ILE A 11 -8.68 -3.49 -8.13
CA ILE A 11 -7.34 -3.00 -7.77
C ILE A 11 -6.67 -2.32 -8.98
N GLU A 12 -6.80 -2.89 -10.17
CA GLU A 12 -6.31 -2.33 -11.44
C GLU A 12 -6.90 -0.94 -11.68
N ASP A 13 -8.23 -0.81 -11.60
CA ASP A 13 -8.95 0.46 -11.77
C ASP A 13 -8.47 1.52 -10.76
N ALA A 14 -8.20 1.11 -9.52
CA ALA A 14 -7.72 2.00 -8.47
C ALA A 14 -6.28 2.50 -8.71
N TYR A 15 -5.44 1.71 -9.38
CA TYR A 15 -4.05 2.06 -9.68
C TYR A 15 -3.85 2.68 -11.07
N ALA A 16 -4.86 2.67 -11.94
CA ALA A 16 -4.77 3.21 -13.30
C ALA A 16 -4.17 4.62 -13.37
N ASN A 17 -4.58 5.51 -12.44
CA ASN A 17 -4.08 6.89 -12.39
C ASN A 17 -2.57 6.98 -12.07
N TRP A 18 -2.04 6.02 -11.32
CA TRP A 18 -0.59 5.95 -11.04
C TRP A 18 0.18 5.37 -12.20
N LEU A 19 -0.38 4.35 -12.87
CA LEU A 19 0.28 3.63 -13.96
C LEU A 19 0.19 4.38 -15.30
N GLY A 20 -0.46 5.53 -15.35
CA GLY A 20 -0.53 6.39 -16.52
C GLY A 20 -1.36 5.81 -17.66
N GLU A 21 -2.18 4.78 -17.40
CA GLU A 21 -3.15 4.30 -18.37
C GLU A 21 -4.19 5.42 -18.57
N PRO A 22 -4.33 5.95 -19.80
CA PRO A 22 -5.37 6.93 -20.06
C PRO A 22 -6.68 6.23 -19.78
N ARG A 23 -7.43 6.77 -18.82
CA ARG A 23 -8.86 6.47 -18.65
C ARG A 23 -9.45 6.68 -20.05
N GLU A 24 -9.71 5.60 -20.78
CA GLU A 24 -10.57 5.68 -21.96
C GLU A 24 -11.87 6.25 -21.39
N GLN A 25 -12.05 7.56 -21.60
CA GLN A 25 -13.32 8.20 -21.33
C GLN A 25 -14.29 7.43 -22.21
N ALA A 26 -15.02 6.50 -21.60
CA ALA A 26 -16.24 5.99 -22.16
C ALA A 26 -17.11 7.23 -22.37
N MET A 27 -17.03 7.72 -23.60
CA MET A 27 -17.73 8.86 -24.11
C MET A 27 -19.20 8.44 -24.13
N GLU A 28 -19.87 8.56 -22.99
CA GLU A 28 -21.32 8.43 -22.94
C GLU A 28 -21.92 9.57 -23.76
N PRO A 29 -22.86 9.26 -24.66
CA PRO A 29 -23.41 10.26 -25.55
C PRO A 29 -24.24 11.26 -24.75
N GLU A 30 -23.88 12.54 -24.86
CA GLU A 30 -24.77 13.63 -24.53
C GLU A 30 -26.11 13.41 -25.25
N SER A 31 -27.19 13.46 -24.48
CA SER A 31 -28.53 13.62 -25.01
C SER A 31 -29.32 14.61 -24.15
N PRO A 32 -30.23 15.36 -24.77
CA PRO A 32 -30.35 16.80 -24.53
C PRO A 32 -31.37 17.17 -23.46
N SER A 33 -31.24 18.42 -23.02
CA SER A 33 -32.10 19.16 -22.10
C SER A 33 -33.61 18.89 -22.21
N GLY A 34 -34.24 18.87 -21.03
CA GLY A 34 -35.48 19.58 -20.80
C GLY A 34 -36.56 18.78 -20.07
N SER A 35 -36.76 19.06 -18.78
CA SER A 35 -38.09 19.35 -18.22
C SER A 35 -37.99 19.72 -16.74
N THR A 36 -38.38 20.95 -16.45
CA THR A 36 -38.74 21.48 -15.14
C THR A 36 -39.89 20.65 -14.57
N HIS A 37 -39.66 19.91 -13.49
CA HIS A 37 -40.74 19.38 -12.66
C HIS A 37 -40.60 19.89 -11.23
N SER A 38 -41.72 20.44 -10.78
CA SER A 38 -42.00 21.09 -9.51
C SER A 38 -41.49 20.34 -8.29
N ALA A 39 -41.13 21.13 -7.27
CA ALA A 39 -40.91 20.68 -5.91
C ALA A 39 -42.11 19.90 -5.38
N GLU A 40 -41.97 18.57 -5.37
CA GLU A 40 -42.83 17.66 -4.63
C GLU A 40 -42.11 17.24 -3.35
N ALA A 41 -42.85 17.27 -2.24
CA ALA A 41 -42.35 17.09 -0.88
C ALA A 41 -41.60 15.76 -0.70
N PRO A 42 -40.58 15.70 0.19
CA PRO A 42 -39.83 14.47 0.44
C PRO A 42 -40.76 13.40 1.03
N SER A 43 -41.10 12.44 0.17
CA SER A 43 -41.91 11.27 0.53
C SER A 43 -41.05 10.25 1.28
N ALA A 44 -41.31 10.15 2.59
CA ALA A 44 -41.22 8.99 3.48
C ALA A 44 -40.55 7.67 3.00
N LEU A 45 -39.29 7.72 2.56
CA LEU A 45 -38.42 6.54 2.33
C LEU A 45 -37.06 6.67 3.02
N ASP A 46 -37.01 7.37 4.15
CA ASP A 46 -35.79 7.57 4.93
C ASP A 46 -35.87 6.82 6.28
N GLN A 47 -36.11 5.51 6.22
CA GLN A 47 -35.72 4.64 7.33
C GLN A 47 -34.24 4.32 7.18
N ALA A 48 -33.40 5.31 7.52
CA ALA A 48 -31.97 5.13 7.64
C ALA A 48 -31.70 4.03 8.68
N HIS A 49 -31.47 2.80 8.23
CA HIS A 49 -30.88 1.77 9.07
C HIS A 49 -29.50 2.27 9.47
N ALA A 50 -29.36 2.67 10.74
CA ALA A 50 -28.06 3.05 11.29
C ALA A 50 -27.06 1.90 11.03
N PRO A 51 -25.83 2.20 10.58
CA PRO A 51 -24.85 1.17 10.32
C PRO A 51 -24.61 0.35 11.60
N PRO A 52 -24.30 -0.96 11.48
CA PRO A 52 -23.90 -1.76 12.62
C PRO A 52 -22.80 -1.06 13.43
N SER A 53 -22.84 -1.18 14.77
CA SER A 53 -21.92 -0.45 15.66
C SER A 53 -20.44 -0.68 15.32
N TRP A 54 -20.07 -1.91 14.96
CA TRP A 54 -18.71 -2.24 14.53
C TRP A 54 -18.26 -1.46 13.29
N LEU A 55 -19.17 -1.22 12.34
CA LEU A 55 -18.89 -0.45 11.13
C LEU A 55 -18.80 1.04 11.45
N ALA A 56 -19.71 1.55 12.29
CA ALA A 56 -19.65 2.93 12.76
C ALA A 56 -18.35 3.21 13.52
N ASP A 57 -17.89 2.28 14.35
CA ASP A 57 -16.63 2.39 15.08
C ASP A 57 -15.41 2.25 14.17
N ALA A 58 -15.47 1.40 13.14
CA ALA A 58 -14.42 1.30 12.12
C ALA A 58 -14.30 2.60 11.31
N ILE A 59 -15.43 3.16 10.87
CA ILE A 59 -15.49 4.47 10.18
C ILE A 59 -14.95 5.57 11.11
N ARG A 60 -15.37 5.61 12.38
CA ARG A 60 -14.92 6.63 13.33
C ARG A 60 -13.41 6.56 13.54
N ARG A 61 -12.85 5.36 13.72
CA ARG A 61 -11.40 5.16 13.85
C ARG A 61 -10.67 5.62 12.58
N HIS A 62 -11.19 5.26 11.42
CA HIS A 62 -10.61 5.69 10.15
C HIS A 62 -10.60 7.22 9.98
N VAL A 63 -11.72 7.88 10.28
CA VAL A 63 -11.84 9.35 10.21
C VAL A 63 -10.95 10.06 11.25
N ALA A 64 -10.71 9.39 12.39
CA ALA A 64 -9.82 9.91 13.43
C ALA A 64 -8.35 9.83 13.04
N THR A 65 -7.93 8.83 12.25
CA THR A 65 -6.57 8.76 11.72
C THR A 65 -6.37 9.80 10.62
N ARG A 66 -5.94 10.99 11.03
CA ARG A 66 -5.55 12.05 10.12
C ARG A 66 -4.05 11.96 9.86
N PRO A 67 -3.61 11.98 8.60
CA PRO A 67 -2.20 12.12 8.30
C PRO A 67 -1.65 13.40 8.96
N GLU A 68 -0.53 13.26 9.65
CA GLU A 68 0.19 14.37 10.27
C GLU A 68 1.39 14.73 9.40
N ALA A 69 1.44 15.99 8.92
CA ALA A 69 2.60 16.48 8.20
C ALA A 69 3.79 16.66 9.15
N ARG A 70 4.86 15.89 8.95
CA ARG A 70 6.07 15.95 9.80
C ARG A 70 7.33 15.62 9.03
N THR A 71 8.48 15.93 9.63
CA THR A 71 9.78 15.49 9.10
C THR A 71 9.83 13.97 9.05
N PRO A 72 10.16 13.36 7.90
CA PRO A 72 10.19 11.91 7.75
C PRO A 72 11.21 11.28 8.69
N ALA A 73 10.87 10.12 9.26
CA ALA A 73 11.77 9.28 10.02
C ALA A 73 11.64 7.81 9.61
N CYS A 74 12.68 7.02 9.90
CA CYS A 74 12.63 5.56 9.78
C CYS A 74 11.42 5.01 10.56
N GLY A 75 10.67 4.12 9.92
CA GLY A 75 9.47 3.52 10.46
C GLY A 75 8.18 4.30 10.21
N ASP A 76 8.24 5.50 9.61
CA ASP A 76 7.04 6.23 9.21
C ASP A 76 6.33 5.55 8.04
N ILE A 77 5.02 5.37 8.17
CA ILE A 77 4.15 5.03 7.04
C ILE A 77 3.62 6.35 6.48
N ALA A 78 4.26 6.81 5.41
CA ALA A 78 3.96 8.07 4.73
C ALA A 78 2.97 7.87 3.58
N LEU A 79 2.14 8.88 3.34
CA LEU A 79 1.13 8.92 2.31
C LEU A 79 1.59 9.77 1.12
N PHE A 80 1.36 9.28 -0.10
CA PHE A 80 1.71 9.94 -1.35
C PHE A 80 0.49 9.98 -2.27
N ASN A 81 0.24 11.13 -2.90
CA ASN A 81 -0.88 11.30 -3.83
C ASN A 81 -0.39 11.34 -5.28
N PRO A 82 -1.15 10.83 -6.25
CA PRO A 82 -0.74 10.80 -7.66
C PRO A 82 -0.51 12.21 -8.22
N GLY A 83 -1.28 13.21 -7.77
CA GLY A 83 -1.13 14.60 -8.18
C GLY A 83 0.09 15.35 -7.62
N GLU A 84 0.77 14.81 -6.62
CA GLU A 84 2.05 15.36 -6.13
C GLU A 84 3.23 14.95 -7.04
N CYS A 85 3.06 13.91 -7.86
CA CYS A 85 4.04 13.45 -8.85
C CYS A 85 3.76 13.93 -10.29
N ALA A 86 2.53 14.33 -10.63
CA ALA A 86 2.20 14.87 -11.94
C ALA A 86 1.04 15.89 -11.86
N SER A 87 1.18 17.03 -12.55
CA SER A 87 0.21 18.13 -12.58
C SER A 87 -1.10 17.71 -13.28
N GLY A 88 -2.06 17.20 -12.52
CA GLY A 88 -3.39 16.80 -13.00
C GLY A 88 -4.37 16.57 -11.86
N GLN A 89 -5.67 16.55 -12.16
CA GLN A 89 -6.74 16.31 -11.17
C GLN A 89 -6.51 15.00 -10.39
N ASN A 90 -6.74 15.08 -9.08
CA ASN A 90 -6.26 14.15 -8.07
C ASN A 90 -7.34 13.11 -7.72
N ASP A 91 -7.62 12.20 -8.67
CA ASP A 91 -8.71 11.20 -8.53
C ASP A 91 -8.21 9.78 -8.22
N GLY A 92 -6.90 9.57 -8.05
CA GLY A 92 -6.34 8.24 -7.74
C GLY A 92 -6.26 7.96 -6.23
N LEU A 93 -6.26 6.68 -5.86
CA LEU A 93 -6.08 6.30 -4.46
C LEU A 93 -4.67 6.68 -3.98
N PRO A 94 -4.52 7.20 -2.75
CA PRO A 94 -3.21 7.47 -2.18
C PRO A 94 -2.42 6.17 -2.04
N LEU A 95 -1.10 6.28 -2.16
CA LEU A 95 -0.16 5.19 -1.89
C LEU A 95 0.54 5.41 -0.58
N LEU A 96 0.93 4.31 0.03
CA LEU A 96 1.61 4.31 1.31
C LEU A 96 2.99 3.68 1.16
N VAL A 97 3.96 4.28 1.84
CA VAL A 97 5.34 3.81 1.88
C VAL A 97 5.82 3.77 3.32
N LEU A 98 6.37 2.63 3.73
CA LEU A 98 7.11 2.51 4.97
C LEU A 98 8.54 3.00 4.73
N LEU A 99 8.93 4.11 5.35
CA LEU A 99 10.25 4.72 5.22
C LEU A 99 11.30 3.94 6.02
N ASP A 100 12.45 3.68 5.41
CA ASP A 100 13.52 2.86 6.00
C ASP A 100 14.83 3.65 6.20
N GLU A 101 15.46 4.07 5.10
CA GLU A 101 16.78 4.70 5.11
C GLU A 101 16.78 5.99 4.28
N GLN A 102 17.41 7.05 4.81
CA GLN A 102 17.62 8.30 4.11
C GLN A 102 19.07 8.42 3.59
N ARG A 103 19.22 8.79 2.33
CA ARG A 103 20.51 9.15 1.70
C ARG A 103 20.39 10.49 1.00
N GLY A 104 20.91 11.53 1.64
CA GLY A 104 20.72 12.91 1.18
C GLY A 104 19.23 13.28 1.17
N HIS A 105 18.73 13.65 -0.01
CA HIS A 105 17.33 14.03 -0.25
C HIS A 105 16.42 12.84 -0.58
N TYR A 106 16.98 11.63 -0.65
CA TYR A 106 16.24 10.43 -1.04
C TYR A 106 15.95 9.55 0.16
N TRP A 107 14.74 9.02 0.20
CA TRP A 107 14.33 7.97 1.11
C TRP A 107 14.15 6.67 0.35
N SER A 108 14.70 5.59 0.89
CA SER A 108 14.31 4.24 0.51
C SER A 108 13.26 3.72 1.49
N GLY A 109 12.36 2.90 0.98
CA GLY A 109 11.28 2.32 1.77
C GLY A 109 10.64 1.15 1.07
N PHE A 110 9.53 0.67 1.63
CA PHE A 110 8.76 -0.45 1.11
C PHE A 110 7.33 -0.01 0.83
N LEU A 111 6.74 -0.49 -0.26
CA LEU A 111 5.32 -0.25 -0.49
C LEU A 111 4.46 -0.87 0.61
N VAL A 112 3.42 -0.15 0.98
CA VAL A 112 2.41 -0.60 1.93
C VAL A 112 1.09 -0.79 1.19
N GLY A 113 0.55 -2.00 1.24
CA GLY A 113 -0.66 -2.40 0.55
C GLY A 113 -1.87 -2.54 1.46
N ALA A 114 -3.05 -2.31 0.92
CA ALA A 114 -4.33 -2.45 1.61
C ALA A 114 -4.90 -3.90 1.58
N HIS A 115 -4.37 -4.75 0.70
CA HIS A 115 -5.03 -6.00 0.31
C HIS A 115 -4.35 -7.23 0.93
N ALA A 116 -4.53 -7.43 2.24
CA ALA A 116 -3.87 -8.51 2.97
C ALA A 116 -4.20 -9.94 2.47
N ASP A 117 -5.32 -10.14 1.78
CA ASP A 117 -5.67 -11.40 1.11
C ASP A 117 -4.64 -11.82 0.04
N TYR A 118 -3.93 -10.83 -0.50
CA TYR A 118 -2.88 -11.02 -1.50
C TYR A 118 -1.48 -11.18 -0.88
N ALA A 119 -1.36 -11.13 0.45
CA ALA A 119 -0.09 -11.26 1.13
C ALA A 119 0.60 -12.60 0.79
N GLY A 120 1.86 -12.51 0.44
CA GLY A 120 2.83 -13.57 0.31
C GLY A 120 3.66 -13.78 1.57
N SER A 121 4.59 -14.74 1.53
CA SER A 121 5.50 -15.01 2.65
C SER A 121 6.47 -13.87 2.96
N GLN A 122 6.67 -12.94 2.02
CA GLN A 122 7.51 -11.74 2.16
C GLN A 122 6.69 -10.48 2.45
N ASP A 123 5.39 -10.61 2.76
CA ASP A 123 4.55 -9.49 3.14
C ASP A 123 4.30 -9.55 4.64
N LEU A 124 4.64 -8.47 5.35
CA LEU A 124 4.39 -8.35 6.79
C LEU A 124 2.99 -7.77 6.98
N ILE A 125 2.10 -8.49 7.66
CA ILE A 125 0.79 -7.97 8.05
C ILE A 125 0.97 -6.97 9.19
N ILE A 126 0.39 -5.78 9.04
CA ILE A 126 0.47 -4.73 10.05
C ILE A 126 -0.59 -5.02 11.10
N GLU A 127 -0.15 -5.26 12.33
CA GLU A 127 -1.00 -5.40 13.51
C GLU A 127 -0.78 -4.21 14.45
N SER A 128 -1.74 -3.93 15.34
CA SER A 128 -1.63 -2.83 16.31
C SER A 128 -0.40 -2.96 17.22
N SER A 129 0.02 -4.18 17.55
CA SER A 129 1.23 -4.46 18.32
C SER A 129 2.53 -3.98 17.63
N LEU A 130 2.51 -3.82 16.31
CA LEU A 130 3.66 -3.37 15.51
C LEU A 130 3.71 -1.85 15.34
N LEU A 131 2.72 -1.11 15.84
CA LEU A 131 2.65 0.35 15.78
C LEU A 131 3.01 0.97 17.13
N ILE A 132 3.78 2.07 17.13
CA ILE A 132 4.27 2.73 18.36
C ILE A 132 3.14 3.15 19.30
N GLU A 133 2.00 3.56 18.75
CA GLU A 133 0.84 4.03 19.53
C GLU A 133 -0.15 2.91 19.87
N HIS A 134 0.15 1.66 19.50
CA HIS A 134 -0.75 0.51 19.66
C HIS A 134 -2.17 0.72 19.13
N GLN A 135 -2.30 1.62 18.17
CA GLN A 135 -3.54 1.91 17.48
C GLN A 135 -3.83 0.85 16.42
N ASP A 136 -5.10 0.72 16.05
CA ASP A 136 -5.47 -0.13 14.93
C ASP A 136 -4.92 0.46 13.63
N PRO A 137 -4.38 -0.37 12.71
CA PRO A 137 -3.94 0.11 11.42
C PRO A 137 -5.12 0.63 10.61
N VAL A 138 -4.91 1.72 9.87
CA VAL A 138 -5.89 2.17 8.87
C VAL A 138 -6.07 1.09 7.79
N PRO A 139 -7.27 0.95 7.20
CA PRO A 139 -7.54 -0.09 6.20
C PRO A 139 -6.59 -0.07 4.98
N MET A 140 -6.08 1.10 4.61
CA MET A 140 -5.10 1.25 3.53
C MET A 140 -3.71 0.71 3.88
N ALA A 141 -3.37 0.58 5.17
CA ALA A 141 -2.09 0.12 5.68
C ALA A 141 -2.17 -1.30 6.25
N ALA A 142 -2.56 -2.27 5.43
CA ALA A 142 -2.80 -3.64 5.88
C ALA A 142 -1.52 -4.50 5.90
N MET A 143 -0.60 -4.29 4.96
CA MET A 143 0.65 -5.06 4.86
C MET A 143 1.81 -4.25 4.29
N VAL A 144 3.03 -4.59 4.70
CA VAL A 144 4.28 -4.08 4.12
C VAL A 144 4.80 -5.09 3.09
N GLN A 145 4.99 -4.65 1.86
CA GLN A 145 5.54 -5.46 0.77
C GLN A 145 7.08 -5.44 0.81
N THR A 146 7.70 -6.32 1.59
CA THR A 146 9.16 -6.26 1.84
C THR A 146 10.02 -6.59 0.62
N TRP A 147 9.41 -7.17 -0.42
CA TRP A 147 10.02 -7.43 -1.72
C TRP A 147 9.90 -6.24 -2.70
N ASN A 148 9.11 -5.21 -2.34
CA ASN A 148 8.76 -4.10 -3.22
C ASN A 148 9.33 -2.79 -2.70
N ARG A 149 10.63 -2.59 -2.94
CA ARG A 149 11.38 -1.42 -2.47
C ARG A 149 11.13 -0.23 -3.40
N VAL A 150 11.03 0.95 -2.81
CA VAL A 150 10.91 2.22 -3.54
C VAL A 150 11.93 3.24 -3.09
N HIS A 151 12.28 4.16 -4.00
CA HIS A 151 13.21 5.26 -3.77
C HIS A 151 12.57 6.59 -4.14
N LEU A 152 12.33 7.45 -3.16
CA LEU A 152 11.55 8.67 -3.31
C LEU A 152 12.37 9.90 -2.94
N PRO A 153 12.32 10.99 -3.74
CA PRO A 153 12.79 12.29 -3.30
C PRO A 153 11.84 12.82 -2.22
N ILE A 154 12.36 13.12 -1.03
CA ILE A 154 11.59 13.74 0.05
C ILE A 154 12.42 14.90 0.61
N ASP A 155 12.12 16.10 0.13
CA ASP A 155 12.85 17.32 0.47
C ASP A 155 12.30 18.05 1.72
N ALA A 156 11.11 17.65 2.19
CA ALA A 156 10.37 18.38 3.22
C ALA A 156 9.57 17.44 4.12
N THR A 157 8.52 17.98 4.76
CA THR A 157 7.57 17.22 5.55
C THR A 157 6.71 16.31 4.67
N VAL A 158 6.37 15.13 5.19
CA VAL A 158 5.45 14.19 4.55
C VAL A 158 4.24 13.93 5.45
N PRO A 159 3.06 13.66 4.88
CA PRO A 159 1.89 13.26 5.65
C PRO A 159 2.08 11.82 6.15
N VAL A 160 2.23 11.64 7.46
CA VAL A 160 2.45 10.34 8.09
C VAL A 160 1.17 9.87 8.77
N ILE A 161 0.75 8.64 8.50
CA ILE A 161 -0.46 8.05 9.09
C ILE A 161 -0.17 7.18 10.32
N HIS A 162 0.98 6.50 10.34
CA HIS A 162 1.41 5.64 11.43
C HIS A 162 2.93 5.61 11.53
N ARG A 163 3.46 5.12 12.65
CA ARG A 163 4.86 4.74 12.81
C ARG A 163 4.95 3.34 13.38
N VAL A 164 5.71 2.48 12.72
CA VAL A 164 5.98 1.11 13.20
C VAL A 164 7.06 1.12 14.28
N THR A 165 7.09 0.09 15.12
CA THR A 165 8.12 -0.05 16.15
C THR A 165 9.49 -0.40 15.56
N PRO A 166 10.60 -0.15 16.29
CA PRO A 166 11.92 -0.61 15.87
C PRO A 166 12.00 -2.13 15.62
N GLU A 167 11.29 -2.92 16.42
CA GLU A 167 11.18 -4.38 16.26
C GLU A 167 10.48 -4.76 14.96
N ALA A 168 9.41 -4.03 14.61
CA ALA A 168 8.73 -4.21 13.33
C ALA A 168 9.66 -3.86 12.16
N MET A 169 10.42 -2.77 12.24
CA MET A 169 11.43 -2.44 11.22
C MET A 169 12.52 -3.51 11.11
N ALA A 170 12.98 -4.09 12.22
CA ALA A 170 13.94 -5.19 12.19
C ALA A 170 13.36 -6.42 11.49
N ALA A 171 12.09 -6.75 11.75
CA ALA A 171 11.39 -7.83 11.06
C ALA A 171 11.23 -7.54 9.56
N VAL A 172 10.87 -6.32 9.16
CA VAL A 172 10.76 -5.89 7.75
C VAL A 172 12.09 -6.09 7.01
N ARG A 173 13.18 -5.59 7.57
CA ARG A 173 14.52 -5.71 6.97
C ARG A 173 14.99 -7.17 6.91
N ALA A 174 14.67 -7.99 7.91
CA ALA A 174 15.01 -9.41 7.87
C ALA A 174 14.15 -10.17 6.86
N LEU A 175 12.86 -9.84 6.73
CA LEU A 175 11.96 -10.42 5.73
C LEU A 175 12.42 -10.11 4.31
N SER A 176 12.83 -8.86 4.02
CA SER A 176 13.30 -8.48 2.69
C SER A 176 14.55 -9.26 2.25
N LEU A 177 15.37 -9.71 3.21
CA LEU A 177 16.56 -10.54 2.97
C LEU A 177 16.28 -12.05 2.99
N SER A 178 15.14 -12.49 3.53
CA SER A 178 14.86 -13.91 3.82
C SER A 178 14.59 -14.80 2.60
N GLY A 179 14.51 -14.22 1.40
CA GLY A 179 14.18 -14.95 0.17
C GLY A 179 12.76 -15.54 0.19
N PHE A 180 12.49 -16.45 -0.73
CA PHE A 180 11.20 -17.15 -0.80
C PHE A 180 11.15 -18.28 0.22
N ASP A 181 10.03 -18.37 0.95
CA ASP A 181 9.76 -19.48 1.86
C ASP A 181 9.28 -20.69 1.03
N SER A 182 10.13 -21.70 0.90
CA SER A 182 9.81 -22.95 0.21
C SER A 182 9.34 -24.07 1.14
N GLU A 183 9.35 -23.84 2.46
CA GLU A 183 9.01 -24.86 3.45
C GLU A 183 7.50 -24.97 3.65
N ASN A 184 6.79 -23.86 3.46
CA ASN A 184 5.35 -23.80 3.61
C ASN A 184 4.60 -23.99 2.29
N SER A 185 3.43 -24.62 2.35
CA SER A 185 2.57 -24.80 1.18
C SER A 185 1.82 -23.50 0.84
N PRO A 186 1.67 -23.15 -0.44
CA PRO A 186 0.86 -22.02 -0.87
C PRO A 186 -0.60 -22.13 -0.41
N ALA A 187 -1.13 -21.07 0.20
CA ALA A 187 -2.54 -20.95 0.56
C ALA A 187 -2.99 -19.47 0.45
N PRO A 188 -3.33 -18.99 -0.75
CA PRO A 188 -3.78 -17.61 -0.97
C PRO A 188 -4.93 -17.23 -0.02
N GLY A 189 -4.95 -15.97 0.46
CA GLY A 189 -5.92 -15.49 1.44
C GLY A 189 -5.72 -16.03 2.87
N ARG A 190 -4.63 -16.76 3.14
CA ARG A 190 -4.27 -17.21 4.49
C ARG A 190 -3.05 -16.46 5.01
N MET A 191 -3.06 -16.26 6.31
CA MET A 191 -1.96 -15.67 7.07
C MET A 191 -1.28 -16.74 7.92
N GLN A 192 -0.01 -16.53 8.23
CA GLN A 192 0.82 -17.44 9.01
C GLN A 192 1.63 -16.65 10.04
N LEU A 193 1.71 -17.19 11.26
CA LEU A 193 2.65 -16.71 12.28
C LEU A 193 4.05 -17.25 11.98
N ARG A 194 5.04 -16.36 11.91
CA ARG A 194 6.45 -16.70 11.66
C ARG A 194 7.34 -16.01 12.69
N ARG A 195 8.49 -16.62 12.97
CA ARG A 195 9.51 -16.00 13.82
C ARG A 195 10.62 -15.41 12.93
N ILE A 196 10.69 -14.10 12.85
CA ILE A 196 11.65 -13.35 12.02
C ILE A 196 12.45 -12.43 12.92
N ALA A 197 13.78 -12.43 12.80
CA ALA A 197 14.68 -11.62 13.63
C ALA A 197 14.40 -11.75 15.15
N GLY A 198 13.90 -12.90 15.61
CA GLY A 198 13.54 -13.12 17.01
C GLY A 198 12.14 -12.65 17.41
N HIS A 199 11.37 -12.04 16.50
CA HIS A 199 10.02 -11.55 16.73
C HIS A 199 8.97 -12.45 16.09
N THR A 200 7.85 -12.64 16.76
CA THR A 200 6.68 -13.30 16.16
C THR A 200 5.91 -12.26 15.36
N VAL A 201 5.76 -12.51 14.06
CA VAL A 201 5.06 -11.64 13.12
C VAL A 201 4.06 -12.44 12.31
N VAL A 202 3.05 -11.76 11.76
CA VAL A 202 2.10 -12.35 10.83
C VAL A 202 2.54 -12.03 9.39
N THR A 203 2.60 -13.04 8.52
CA THR A 203 2.84 -12.88 7.09
C THR A 203 1.73 -13.54 6.28
N GLY A 204 1.73 -13.35 4.96
CA GLY A 204 1.00 -14.25 4.06
C GLY A 204 1.68 -15.61 3.89
N THR A 205 1.19 -16.40 2.94
CA THR A 205 1.77 -17.70 2.59
C THR A 205 2.54 -17.65 1.28
N PRO A 206 3.48 -18.59 1.01
CA PRO A 206 4.25 -18.59 -0.23
C PRO A 206 3.38 -18.62 -1.50
N TYR A 207 3.92 -18.10 -2.60
CA TYR A 207 3.27 -18.15 -3.91
C TYR A 207 3.39 -19.54 -4.54
N GLY A 208 2.30 -20.01 -5.13
CA GLY A 208 2.25 -21.28 -5.85
C GLY A 208 2.42 -21.13 -7.36
N LYS A 209 2.36 -22.25 -8.06
CA LYS A 209 2.24 -22.26 -9.53
C LYS A 209 0.82 -21.84 -9.92
N HIS A 210 0.68 -20.88 -10.85
CA HIS A 210 -0.62 -20.31 -11.27
C HIS A 210 -1.38 -19.70 -10.08
N ASP A 211 -0.70 -18.87 -9.31
CA ASP A 211 -1.26 -18.30 -8.10
C ASP A 211 -2.28 -17.19 -8.47
N PRO A 212 -3.48 -17.17 -7.88
CA PRO A 212 -4.45 -16.10 -8.15
C PRO A 212 -3.95 -14.70 -7.77
N ARG A 213 -2.87 -14.61 -6.99
CA ARG A 213 -2.24 -13.35 -6.60
C ARG A 213 -1.23 -12.82 -7.62
N ASP A 214 -0.90 -13.58 -8.67
CA ASP A 214 0.14 -13.21 -9.65
C ASP A 214 -0.12 -11.84 -10.31
N GLY A 215 -1.37 -11.52 -10.62
CA GLY A 215 -1.72 -10.21 -11.18
C GLY A 215 -1.44 -9.06 -10.21
N TYR A 216 -1.76 -9.24 -8.92
CA TYR A 216 -1.50 -8.23 -7.90
C TYR A 216 0.00 -7.98 -7.70
N LEU A 217 0.82 -9.04 -7.76
CA LEU A 217 2.27 -8.95 -7.74
C LEU A 217 2.79 -8.09 -8.89
N LEU A 218 2.32 -8.35 -10.12
CA LEU A 218 2.76 -7.61 -11.31
C LEU A 218 2.38 -6.12 -11.22
N LEU A 219 1.14 -5.82 -10.83
CA LEU A 219 0.67 -4.44 -10.66
C LEU A 219 1.48 -3.70 -9.59
N SER A 220 1.69 -4.33 -8.44
CA SER A 220 2.46 -3.73 -7.35
C SER A 220 3.91 -3.47 -7.76
N ARG A 221 4.53 -4.34 -8.57
CA ARG A 221 5.87 -4.09 -9.14
C ARG A 221 5.89 -2.89 -10.08
N ALA A 222 4.94 -2.82 -11.01
CA ALA A 222 4.83 -1.69 -11.93
C ALA A 222 4.64 -0.37 -11.18
N LEU A 223 3.87 -0.40 -10.09
CA LEU A 223 3.65 0.74 -9.21
C LEU A 223 4.93 1.21 -8.53
N ALA A 224 5.70 0.29 -7.94
CA ALA A 224 6.98 0.62 -7.30
C ALA A 224 8.01 1.17 -8.30
N GLN A 225 8.05 0.63 -9.52
CA GLN A 225 8.90 1.14 -10.59
C GLN A 225 8.51 2.55 -11.00
N THR A 226 7.21 2.84 -11.08
CA THR A 226 6.69 4.17 -11.44
C THR A 226 6.99 5.20 -10.36
N LEU A 227 6.87 4.80 -9.10
CA LEU A 227 7.16 5.66 -7.95
C LEU A 227 8.65 5.91 -7.76
N SER A 228 9.47 4.89 -8.01
CA SER A 228 10.90 4.98 -7.75
C SER A 228 11.58 5.89 -8.76
N GLU A 229 12.42 6.80 -8.27
CA GLU A 229 13.26 7.56 -9.18
C GLU A 229 14.27 6.63 -9.89
N PRO A 230 14.25 6.57 -11.24
CA PRO A 230 15.03 5.58 -12.02
C PRO A 230 16.55 5.81 -11.96
N ARG A 231 17.03 6.85 -11.28
CA ARG A 231 18.45 7.23 -11.25
C ARG A 231 19.26 6.47 -10.20
N LEU A 232 18.65 5.91 -9.15
CA LEU A 232 19.39 5.24 -8.07
C LEU A 232 19.70 3.77 -8.36
N GLU A 233 18.92 3.09 -9.21
CA GLU A 233 19.17 1.68 -9.54
C GLU A 233 20.50 1.45 -10.29
N ARG A 234 21.09 2.49 -10.90
CA ARG A 234 22.39 2.38 -11.59
C ARG A 234 23.58 2.31 -10.65
N ASN A 235 23.53 2.95 -9.48
CA ASN A 235 24.71 3.06 -8.61
C ASN A 235 25.04 1.78 -7.83
N ASP A 236 24.05 0.92 -7.56
CA ASP A 236 24.30 -0.35 -6.85
C ASP A 236 25.04 -1.38 -7.73
N ARG A 237 25.07 -1.20 -9.06
CA ARG A 237 25.88 -2.03 -9.98
C ARG A 237 27.30 -1.50 -10.18
N GLU A 238 27.56 -0.22 -9.94
CA GLU A 238 28.87 0.40 -10.18
C GLU A 238 29.81 0.34 -8.96
N LEU A 239 29.31 -0.07 -7.78
CA LEU A 239 30.10 -0.19 -6.55
C LEU A 239 30.68 -1.61 -6.31
N GLY A 240 30.54 -2.54 -7.26
CA GLY A 240 31.06 -3.92 -7.15
C GLY A 240 32.46 -4.15 -7.72
N ASP A 241 33.01 -3.21 -8.50
CA ASP A 241 34.20 -3.45 -9.36
C ASP A 241 35.41 -2.53 -9.07
N GLY A 242 35.65 -2.16 -7.81
CA GLY A 242 36.92 -1.52 -7.41
C GLY A 242 37.20 -1.72 -5.93
N GLU A 243 38.35 -2.19 -5.46
CA GLU A 243 39.66 -2.43 -6.06
C GLU A 243 40.27 -3.66 -5.36
N ALA A 244 40.75 -4.64 -6.11
CA ALA A 244 41.81 -5.53 -5.62
C ALA A 244 43.13 -4.84 -5.98
N GLY A 245 43.71 -4.14 -5.00
CA GLY A 245 45.00 -3.47 -5.13
C GLY A 245 46.15 -4.46 -5.30
N ASP A 246 47.07 -4.08 -6.20
CA ASP A 246 48.43 -4.63 -6.38
C ASP A 246 49.28 -4.57 -5.09
#